data_AF-A0A1M6HYF8-F1
#
_entry.id   AF-A0A1M6HYF8-F1
#
_cell.length_a   1.000
_cell.length_b   1.000
_cell.length_c   1.000
_cell.angle_alpha   90.00
_cell.angle_beta   90.00
_cell.angle_gamma   90.00
#
_symmetry.space_group_name_H-M   'P 1'
#
loop_
_entity.id
_entity.type
_entity.pdbx_description
1 polymer ?
#
loop_
_entity_poly.entity_id
_entity_poly.type
_entity_poly.pdbx_seq_one_letter_code
_entity_poly.pdbx_strand_id
1 'polypeptide(L)'
;MILAVLKKYLSQSILPTIVITIIFFVNYFIFGMENITIGVFATMSFLHFKDQTDFSGSMIKTLIIYIAIAVISYFAVMNIVLCILLNGLVFFWIGYSFMDEYQPDGYYPPGLALIFFQNFRAEGLDGLLNRFAAILASFIILFLFLIIIGAFKKEDPLKKFTREGISLCKEIISIIEAGDNVGLEIKQKNLFKINRKISSEIYMANRNSIRSKVSANQYCIYVAFFQIVYLFINEQISDTKTHEESEDTPFYNDLEMIKNMTANFEAALQADIALTDNRRLYLRIKKLDIRSFRLRFALRTGIVLTVCLAFAYVTSWANIYWLPIAVFFTMLPIYDNVEKRVAARVKGTIAGILACAVLFPVFNDFASRVIILTIANFFIYTLKNDTLLMMNITCACLAMDLASMPVIMLARVFGYNIFGAAITYTGNRFVFPIRITKEVEYIMKLLDDIRETIPGFKGMERNGQKYQTNRLILLSYLLGSRLEVYSNTLKLRQTGTDFSEYMKRHMITITRYL
;
A
#
# COMPACT_ATOMS: atom_id res chain seq x y z
N MET A 1 17.45 -14.18 -20.23
CA MET A 1 17.13 -13.15 -19.22
C MET A 1 15.90 -12.32 -19.58
N ILE A 2 15.83 -11.70 -20.77
CA ILE A 2 14.67 -10.90 -21.22
C ILE A 2 13.36 -11.71 -21.24
N LEU A 3 13.39 -12.95 -21.73
CA LEU A 3 12.19 -13.82 -21.79
C LEU A 3 11.61 -14.15 -20.41
N ALA A 4 12.47 -14.36 -19.41
CA ALA A 4 12.06 -14.64 -18.03
C ALA A 4 11.48 -13.41 -17.34
N VAL A 5 12.06 -12.23 -17.62
CA VAL A 5 11.53 -10.94 -17.18
C VAL A 5 10.17 -10.67 -17.83
N LEU A 6 10.05 -10.88 -19.14
CA LEU A 6 8.80 -10.74 -19.90
C LEU A 6 7.72 -11.68 -19.35
N LYS A 7 8.04 -12.97 -19.14
CA LYS A 7 7.14 -13.98 -18.59
C LYS A 7 6.62 -13.60 -17.19
N LYS A 8 7.48 -13.02 -16.35
CA LYS A 8 7.09 -12.51 -15.02
C LYS A 8 6.12 -11.33 -15.11
N TYR A 9 6.38 -10.37 -16.00
CA TYR A 9 5.50 -9.21 -16.21
C TYR A 9 4.15 -9.59 -16.83
N LEU A 10 4.15 -10.50 -17.81
CA LEU A 10 2.95 -11.09 -18.39
C LEU A 10 2.12 -11.79 -17.32
N SER A 11 2.74 -12.66 -16.50
CA SER A 11 2.04 -13.38 -15.44
C SER A 11 1.40 -12.47 -14.38
N GLN A 12 1.98 -11.29 -14.11
CA GLN A 12 1.46 -10.35 -13.11
C GLN A 12 0.32 -9.47 -13.63
N SER A 13 0.26 -9.23 -14.95
CA SER A 13 -0.62 -8.23 -15.56
C SER A 13 -1.82 -8.82 -16.30
N ILE A 14 -1.71 -10.07 -16.78
CA ILE A 14 -2.81 -10.76 -17.47
C ILE A 14 -4.04 -10.86 -16.57
N LEU A 15 -3.84 -11.33 -15.34
CA LEU A 15 -4.93 -11.60 -14.41
C LEU A 15 -5.76 -10.36 -14.05
N PRO A 16 -5.18 -9.22 -13.59
CA PRO A 16 -5.97 -8.01 -13.36
C PRO A 16 -6.63 -7.47 -14.63
N THR A 17 -6.03 -7.68 -15.81
CA THR A 17 -6.64 -7.29 -17.10
C THR A 17 -7.89 -8.11 -17.40
N ILE A 18 -7.84 -9.42 -17.18
CA ILE A 18 -9.02 -10.30 -17.34
C ILE A 18 -10.11 -9.88 -16.37
N VAL A 19 -9.76 -9.64 -15.10
CA VAL A 19 -10.71 -9.24 -14.06
C VAL A 19 -11.41 -7.93 -14.41
N ILE A 20 -10.66 -6.87 -14.79
CA ILE A 20 -11.27 -5.58 -15.15
C ILE A 20 -12.15 -5.69 -16.39
N THR A 21 -11.74 -6.47 -17.41
CA THR A 21 -12.50 -6.64 -18.65
C THR A 21 -13.79 -7.43 -18.42
N ILE A 22 -13.77 -8.49 -17.60
CA ILE A 22 -15.00 -9.24 -17.26
C ILE A 22 -15.95 -8.35 -16.47
N ILE A 23 -15.47 -7.63 -15.46
CA ILE A 23 -16.30 -6.71 -14.68
C ILE A 23 -16.87 -5.61 -15.58
N PHE A 24 -16.07 -5.07 -16.51
CA PHE A 24 -16.52 -4.10 -17.49
C PHE A 24 -17.72 -4.64 -18.28
N PHE A 25 -17.63 -5.83 -18.87
CA PHE A 25 -18.70 -6.40 -19.68
C PHE A 25 -19.95 -6.74 -18.87
N VAL A 26 -19.78 -7.33 -17.69
CA VAL A 26 -20.91 -7.65 -16.80
C VAL A 26 -21.65 -6.38 -16.41
N ASN A 27 -20.93 -5.32 -16.02
CA ASN A 27 -21.57 -4.06 -15.68
C ASN A 27 -22.18 -3.36 -16.90
N TYR A 28 -21.50 -3.35 -18.04
CA TYR A 28 -22.00 -2.77 -19.28
C TYR A 28 -23.35 -3.39 -19.70
N PHE A 29 -23.43 -4.73 -19.78
CA PHE A 29 -24.59 -5.41 -20.34
C PHE A 29 -25.73 -5.63 -19.35
N ILE A 30 -25.44 -5.82 -18.05
CA ILE A 30 -26.47 -6.16 -17.05
C ILE A 30 -26.89 -4.92 -16.26
N PHE A 31 -25.94 -4.06 -15.87
CA PHE A 31 -26.18 -2.97 -14.92
C PHE A 31 -26.12 -1.57 -15.57
N GLY A 32 -25.79 -1.48 -16.85
CA GLY A 32 -25.73 -0.25 -17.63
C GLY A 32 -24.39 0.52 -17.55
N MET A 33 -24.26 1.51 -18.44
CA MET A 33 -23.04 2.31 -18.63
C MET A 33 -22.55 3.01 -17.36
N GLU A 34 -23.47 3.44 -16.50
CA GLU A 34 -23.16 4.19 -15.27
C GLU A 34 -22.29 3.39 -14.28
N ASN A 35 -22.33 2.06 -14.35
CA ASN A 35 -21.68 1.16 -13.40
C ASN A 35 -20.36 0.58 -13.90
N ILE A 36 -19.92 0.92 -15.12
CA ILE A 36 -18.71 0.36 -15.74
C ILE A 36 -17.45 0.72 -14.95
N THR A 37 -17.40 1.93 -14.39
CA THR A 37 -16.23 2.42 -13.64
C THR A 37 -15.93 1.61 -12.38
N ILE A 38 -16.89 0.80 -11.90
CA ILE A 38 -16.69 -0.15 -10.79
C ILE A 38 -15.49 -1.06 -11.05
N GLY A 39 -15.27 -1.48 -12.31
CA GLY A 39 -14.15 -2.34 -12.67
C GLY A 39 -12.79 -1.75 -12.29
N VAL A 40 -12.62 -0.42 -12.37
CA VAL A 40 -11.33 0.25 -12.10
C VAL A 40 -10.91 0.07 -10.65
N PHE A 41 -11.75 0.48 -9.69
CA PHE A 41 -11.40 0.39 -8.27
C PHE A 41 -11.58 -1.03 -7.71
N ALA A 42 -12.50 -1.85 -8.26
CA ALA A 42 -12.64 -3.25 -7.87
C ALA A 42 -11.38 -4.04 -8.22
N THR A 43 -10.77 -3.79 -9.39
CA THR A 43 -9.53 -4.45 -9.80
C THR A 43 -8.34 -4.00 -8.95
N MET A 44 -8.29 -2.73 -8.53
CA MET A 44 -7.29 -2.28 -7.56
C MET A 44 -7.44 -3.00 -6.21
N SER A 45 -8.67 -3.22 -5.74
CA SER A 45 -8.93 -4.03 -4.54
C SER A 45 -8.52 -5.50 -4.73
N PHE A 46 -8.78 -6.08 -5.90
CA PHE A 46 -8.35 -7.43 -6.24
C PHE A 46 -6.83 -7.60 -6.16
N LEU A 47 -6.05 -6.63 -6.66
CA LEU A 47 -4.59 -6.64 -6.55
C LEU A 47 -4.10 -6.63 -5.09
N HIS A 48 -4.86 -6.02 -4.18
CA HIS A 48 -4.58 -6.07 -2.73
C HIS A 48 -4.93 -7.44 -2.14
N PHE A 49 -6.00 -8.08 -2.61
CA PHE A 49 -6.48 -9.35 -2.06
C PHE A 49 -5.69 -10.57 -2.53
N LYS A 50 -5.22 -10.59 -3.79
CA LYS A 50 -4.62 -11.79 -4.42
C LYS A 50 -3.40 -12.36 -3.68
N ASP A 51 -2.66 -11.50 -2.97
CA ASP A 51 -1.43 -11.92 -2.28
C ASP A 51 -1.71 -12.36 -0.83
N GLN A 52 -2.92 -12.11 -0.31
CA GLN A 52 -3.31 -12.44 1.07
C GLN A 52 -3.60 -13.92 1.25
N THR A 53 -3.47 -14.42 2.47
CA THR A 53 -3.84 -15.79 2.86
C THR A 53 -5.31 -15.88 3.25
N ASP A 54 -5.81 -14.91 4.03
CA ASP A 54 -7.24 -14.75 4.34
C ASP A 54 -7.79 -13.46 3.72
N PHE A 55 -8.34 -13.58 2.50
CA PHE A 55 -8.88 -12.43 1.75
C PHE A 55 -10.35 -12.12 2.09
N SER A 56 -11.09 -13.05 2.70
CA SER A 56 -12.55 -12.94 2.86
C SER A 56 -12.94 -11.76 3.76
N GLY A 57 -12.23 -11.59 4.88
CA GLY A 57 -12.46 -10.46 5.79
C GLY A 57 -12.17 -9.10 5.14
N SER A 58 -11.10 -9.01 4.37
CA SER A 58 -10.74 -7.79 3.61
C SER A 58 -11.80 -7.43 2.58
N MET A 59 -12.31 -8.44 1.88
CA MET A 59 -13.28 -8.27 0.82
C MET A 59 -14.63 -7.79 1.36
N ILE A 60 -15.14 -8.39 2.45
CA ILE A 60 -16.39 -7.96 3.09
C ILE A 60 -16.29 -6.51 3.59
N LYS A 61 -15.18 -6.16 4.26
CA LYS A 61 -14.95 -4.77 4.69
C LYS A 61 -14.98 -3.81 3.51
N THR A 62 -14.27 -4.14 2.43
CA THR A 62 -14.18 -3.28 1.24
C THR A 62 -15.53 -3.14 0.54
N LEU A 63 -16.33 -4.22 0.49
CA LEU A 63 -17.70 -4.19 -0.03
C LEU A 63 -18.57 -3.21 0.75
N ILE A 64 -18.56 -3.31 2.09
CA ILE A 64 -19.32 -2.40 2.97
C ILE A 64 -18.90 -0.94 2.74
N ILE A 65 -17.60 -0.69 2.59
CA ILE A 65 -17.06 0.64 2.31
C ILE A 65 -17.57 1.17 0.96
N TYR A 66 -17.59 0.36 -0.09
CA TYR A 66 -18.08 0.82 -1.40
C TYR A 66 -19.59 1.03 -1.42
N ILE A 67 -20.37 0.23 -0.69
CA ILE A 67 -21.80 0.48 -0.48
C ILE A 67 -22.00 1.82 0.25
N ALA A 68 -21.26 2.07 1.32
CA ALA A 68 -21.33 3.34 2.05
C ALA A 68 -20.93 4.55 1.17
N ILE A 69 -19.87 4.41 0.37
CA ILE A 69 -19.43 5.45 -0.57
C ILE A 69 -20.48 5.68 -1.65
N ALA A 70 -21.14 4.65 -2.18
CA ALA A 70 -22.23 4.80 -3.14
C ALA A 70 -23.41 5.60 -2.57
N VAL A 71 -23.81 5.33 -1.32
CA VAL A 71 -24.85 6.11 -0.61
C VAL A 71 -24.42 7.57 -0.44
N ILE A 72 -23.19 7.81 0.02
CA ILE A 72 -22.72 9.17 0.26
C ILE A 72 -22.60 9.94 -1.06
N SER A 73 -22.06 9.31 -2.12
CA SER A 73 -22.01 9.92 -3.46
C SER A 73 -23.38 10.31 -3.98
N TYR A 74 -24.41 9.49 -3.72
CA TYR A 74 -25.80 9.79 -4.11
C TYR A 74 -26.30 11.08 -3.44
N PHE A 75 -26.12 11.21 -2.12
CA PHE A 75 -26.54 12.42 -1.39
C PHE A 75 -25.68 13.65 -1.71
N ALA A 76 -24.38 13.47 -1.96
CA ALA A 76 -23.45 14.57 -2.25
C ALA A 76 -23.80 15.36 -3.52
N VAL A 77 -24.61 14.79 -4.41
CA VAL A 77 -25.01 15.39 -5.68
C VAL A 77 -26.40 16.02 -5.62
N MET A 78 -27.11 15.94 -4.49
CA MET A 78 -28.47 16.51 -4.38
C MET A 78 -28.47 18.04 -4.26
N ASN A 79 -27.56 18.61 -3.48
CA ASN A 79 -27.41 20.06 -3.33
C ASN A 79 -25.96 20.45 -3.01
N ILE A 80 -25.63 21.73 -3.18
CA ILE A 80 -24.27 22.24 -2.95
C ILE A 80 -23.81 22.12 -1.50
N VAL A 81 -24.71 22.24 -0.53
CA VAL A 81 -24.37 22.12 0.90
C VAL A 81 -23.94 20.70 1.23
N LEU A 82 -24.71 19.70 0.79
CA LEU A 82 -24.37 18.28 0.91
C LEU A 82 -23.11 17.94 0.11
N CYS A 83 -22.93 18.54 -1.08
CA CYS A 83 -21.72 18.38 -1.87
C CYS A 83 -20.48 18.80 -1.07
N ILE A 84 -20.51 19.96 -0.41
CA ILE A 84 -19.38 20.47 0.37
C ILE A 84 -19.17 19.63 1.64
N LEU A 85 -20.23 19.42 2.43
CA LEU A 85 -20.14 18.74 3.72
C LEU A 85 -19.73 17.27 3.56
N LEU A 86 -20.40 16.53 2.68
CA LEU A 86 -20.15 15.10 2.52
C LEU A 86 -18.80 14.83 1.84
N ASN A 87 -18.42 15.58 0.81
CA ASN A 87 -17.10 15.38 0.19
C ASN A 87 -15.97 15.73 1.16
N GLY A 88 -16.08 16.83 1.91
CA GLY A 88 -15.08 17.22 2.90
C GLY A 88 -14.89 16.15 3.97
N LEU A 89 -16.00 15.67 4.54
CA LEU A 89 -16.00 14.64 5.56
C LEU A 89 -15.46 13.31 5.02
N VAL A 90 -15.91 12.87 3.84
CA VAL A 90 -15.55 11.55 3.32
C VAL A 90 -14.13 11.50 2.78
N PHE A 91 -13.63 12.51 2.08
CA PHE A 91 -12.21 12.51 1.69
C PHE A 91 -11.29 12.60 2.90
N PHE A 92 -11.67 13.35 3.94
CA PHE A 92 -10.94 13.32 5.20
C PHE A 92 -10.99 11.93 5.84
N TRP A 93 -12.16 11.31 5.93
CA TRP A 93 -12.32 9.96 6.47
C TRP A 93 -11.53 8.92 5.68
N ILE A 94 -11.54 9.00 4.34
CA ILE A 94 -10.77 8.13 3.44
C ILE A 94 -9.27 8.31 3.69
N GLY A 95 -8.78 9.55 3.63
CA GLY A 95 -7.37 9.87 3.86
C GLY A 95 -6.93 9.43 5.25
N TYR A 96 -7.70 9.75 6.29
CA TYR A 96 -7.32 9.46 7.67
C TYR A 96 -7.46 7.98 8.03
N SER A 97 -8.46 7.26 7.52
CA SER A 97 -8.74 5.87 7.93
C SER A 97 -7.99 4.84 7.08
N PHE A 98 -7.78 5.11 5.80
CA PHE A 98 -7.18 4.15 4.86
C PHE A 98 -5.72 4.45 4.53
N MET A 99 -5.22 5.65 4.80
CA MET A 99 -3.79 5.91 4.71
C MET A 99 -3.11 5.56 6.01
N ASP A 100 -1.90 5.01 5.89
CA ASP A 100 -1.08 4.73 7.04
C ASP A 100 0.42 4.73 6.70
N GLU A 101 1.33 4.86 7.69
CA GLU A 101 2.79 4.96 7.48
C GLU A 101 3.33 3.82 6.60
N TYR A 102 2.68 2.66 6.66
CA TYR A 102 3.13 1.42 6.04
C TYR A 102 2.40 1.16 4.70
N GLN A 103 1.18 1.66 4.55
CA GLN A 103 0.35 1.56 3.35
C GLN A 103 -0.17 2.95 2.94
N PRO A 104 0.68 3.78 2.30
CA PRO A 104 0.32 5.13 1.88
C PRO A 104 -0.73 5.15 0.76
N ASP A 105 -0.86 4.08 -0.02
CA ASP A 105 -1.74 4.05 -1.20
C ASP A 105 -3.17 3.56 -0.90
N GLY A 106 -3.48 3.23 0.36
CA GLY A 106 -4.77 2.62 0.73
C GLY A 106 -5.99 3.51 0.45
N TYR A 107 -5.81 4.83 0.27
CA TYR A 107 -6.87 5.79 -0.01
C TYR A 107 -7.33 5.80 -1.48
N TYR A 108 -6.52 5.28 -2.41
CA TYR A 108 -6.78 5.41 -3.85
C TYR A 108 -8.09 4.75 -4.28
N PRO A 109 -8.35 3.46 -4.00
CA PRO A 109 -9.58 2.81 -4.45
C PRO A 109 -10.87 3.45 -3.93
N PRO A 110 -11.05 3.72 -2.62
CA PRO A 110 -12.27 4.38 -2.13
C PRO A 110 -12.39 5.83 -2.61
N GLY A 111 -11.27 6.57 -2.75
CA GLY A 111 -11.31 7.93 -3.29
C GLY A 111 -11.74 7.97 -4.76
N LEU A 112 -11.27 7.02 -5.59
CA LEU A 112 -11.74 6.87 -6.97
C LEU A 112 -13.23 6.50 -7.03
N ALA A 113 -13.68 5.57 -6.19
CA ALA A 113 -15.08 5.18 -6.12
C ALA A 113 -15.99 6.39 -5.83
N LEU A 114 -15.61 7.26 -4.87
CA LEU A 114 -16.37 8.47 -4.53
C LEU A 114 -16.53 9.40 -5.74
N ILE A 115 -15.44 9.67 -6.47
CA ILE A 115 -15.44 10.57 -7.64
C ILE A 115 -16.22 9.94 -8.80
N PHE A 116 -15.97 8.67 -9.12
CA PHE A 116 -16.64 7.99 -10.23
C PHE A 116 -18.14 7.84 -10.00
N PHE A 117 -18.57 7.57 -8.77
CA PHE A 117 -19.99 7.49 -8.46
C PHE A 117 -20.72 8.83 -8.55
N GLN A 118 -20.01 9.96 -8.41
CA GLN A 118 -20.58 11.29 -8.65
C GLN A 118 -20.51 11.70 -10.12
N ASN A 119 -19.52 11.22 -10.86
CA ASN A 119 -19.44 11.43 -12.31
C ASN A 119 -20.58 10.70 -13.05
N PHE A 120 -20.73 9.40 -12.77
CA PHE A 120 -21.84 8.59 -13.24
C PHE A 120 -22.87 8.53 -12.13
N ARG A 121 -23.77 9.51 -12.09
CA ARG A 121 -24.75 9.69 -11.01
C ARG A 121 -25.78 8.57 -11.06
N ALA A 122 -26.20 8.05 -9.91
CA ALA A 122 -27.34 7.15 -9.83
C ALA A 122 -28.63 7.97 -9.81
N GLU A 123 -29.52 7.75 -10.78
CA GLU A 123 -30.81 8.43 -10.84
C GLU A 123 -31.85 7.70 -9.99
N GLY A 124 -32.45 8.42 -9.03
CA GLY A 124 -33.47 7.86 -8.13
C GLY A 124 -32.98 6.74 -7.22
N LEU A 125 -33.91 6.09 -6.53
CA LEU A 125 -33.62 4.94 -5.68
C LEU A 125 -33.29 3.69 -6.51
N ASP A 126 -33.93 3.51 -7.66
CA ASP A 126 -33.69 2.37 -8.54
C ASP A 126 -32.26 2.36 -9.09
N GLY A 127 -31.74 3.52 -9.51
CA GLY A 127 -30.34 3.65 -9.93
C GLY A 127 -29.36 3.33 -8.80
N LEU A 128 -29.69 3.69 -7.56
CA LEU A 128 -28.85 3.36 -6.39
C LEU A 128 -28.89 1.86 -6.06
N LEU A 129 -30.06 1.23 -6.11
CA LEU A 129 -30.19 -0.22 -5.91
C LEU A 129 -29.49 -1.01 -7.02
N ASN A 130 -29.62 -0.56 -8.27
CA ASN A 130 -28.90 -1.13 -9.41
C ASN A 130 -27.39 -1.03 -9.21
N ARG A 131 -26.90 0.09 -8.65
CA ARG A 131 -25.49 0.25 -8.28
C ARG A 131 -25.04 -0.72 -7.19
N PHE A 132 -25.84 -0.96 -6.17
CA PHE A 132 -25.52 -1.98 -5.16
C PHE A 132 -25.43 -3.37 -5.78
N ALA A 133 -26.36 -3.72 -6.67
CA ALA A 133 -26.33 -4.98 -7.39
C ALA A 133 -25.07 -5.11 -8.27
N ALA A 134 -24.67 -4.04 -8.96
CA ALA A 134 -23.45 -4.01 -9.77
C ALA A 134 -22.17 -4.18 -8.94
N ILE A 135 -22.08 -3.50 -7.78
CA ILE A 135 -20.96 -3.66 -6.85
C ILE A 135 -20.91 -5.11 -6.33
N LEU A 136 -22.05 -5.67 -5.93
CA LEU A 136 -22.13 -7.04 -5.43
C LEU A 136 -21.71 -8.06 -6.50
N ALA A 137 -22.22 -7.93 -7.73
CA ALA A 137 -21.85 -8.78 -8.85
C ALA A 137 -20.34 -8.70 -9.15
N SER A 138 -19.78 -7.48 -9.16
CA SER A 138 -18.35 -7.26 -9.33
C SER A 138 -17.53 -7.96 -8.24
N PHE A 139 -17.98 -7.91 -6.98
CA PHE A 139 -17.33 -8.58 -5.86
C PHE A 139 -17.46 -10.10 -5.92
N ILE A 140 -18.59 -10.65 -6.37
CA ILE A 140 -18.73 -12.10 -6.61
C ILE A 140 -17.70 -12.57 -7.64
N ILE A 141 -17.50 -11.82 -8.74
CA ILE A 141 -16.47 -12.13 -9.73
C ILE A 141 -15.08 -12.14 -9.07
N LEU A 142 -14.75 -11.13 -8.26
CA LEU A 142 -13.48 -11.09 -7.53
C LEU A 142 -13.30 -12.32 -6.63
N PHE A 143 -14.34 -12.71 -5.89
CA PHE A 143 -14.31 -13.86 -5.00
C PHE A 143 -14.00 -15.16 -5.75
N LEU A 144 -14.67 -15.39 -6.89
CA LEU A 144 -14.43 -16.56 -7.73
C LEU A 144 -12.98 -16.61 -8.22
N PHE A 145 -12.45 -15.49 -8.72
CA PHE A 145 -11.05 -15.40 -9.14
C PHE A 145 -10.08 -15.66 -7.98
N LEU A 146 -10.34 -15.11 -6.80
CA LEU A 146 -9.49 -15.31 -5.62
C LEU A 146 -9.50 -16.77 -5.14
N ILE A 147 -10.63 -17.47 -5.20
CA ILE A 147 -10.71 -18.91 -4.92
C ILE A 147 -9.85 -19.69 -5.92
N ILE A 148 -10.00 -19.40 -7.21
CA ILE A 148 -9.23 -20.07 -8.27
C ILE A 148 -7.73 -19.88 -8.03
N ILE A 149 -7.28 -18.65 -7.77
CA ILE A 149 -5.86 -18.35 -7.48
C ILE A 149 -5.41 -19.05 -6.20
N GLY A 150 -6.23 -19.01 -5.14
CA GLY A 150 -5.96 -19.64 -3.86
C GLY A 150 -5.73 -21.14 -4.00
N ALA A 151 -6.52 -21.81 -4.86
CA ALA A 151 -6.35 -23.24 -5.16
C ALA A 151 -5.00 -23.57 -5.82
N PHE A 152 -4.40 -22.62 -6.54
CA PHE A 152 -3.07 -22.77 -7.14
C PHE A 152 -1.91 -22.29 -6.25
N LYS A 153 -2.20 -21.67 -5.10
CA LYS A 153 -1.18 -21.11 -4.21
C LYS A 153 -0.54 -22.22 -3.38
N LYS A 154 0.71 -22.57 -3.72
CA LYS A 154 1.43 -23.72 -3.13
C LYS A 154 1.82 -23.56 -1.66
N GLU A 155 2.06 -22.35 -1.16
CA GLU A 155 2.57 -22.15 0.19
C GLU A 155 2.21 -20.77 0.77
N ASP A 156 1.98 -20.70 2.09
CA ASP A 156 1.80 -19.47 2.85
C ASP A 156 3.10 -18.62 2.82
N PRO A 157 3.04 -17.34 2.38
CA PRO A 157 4.17 -16.42 2.42
C PRO A 157 4.88 -16.36 3.78
N LEU A 158 4.15 -16.36 4.90
CA LEU A 158 4.74 -16.31 6.23
C LEU A 158 5.55 -17.57 6.53
N LYS A 159 5.00 -18.75 6.23
CA LYS A 159 5.68 -20.03 6.41
C LYS A 159 6.93 -20.10 5.54
N LYS A 160 6.84 -19.64 4.29
CA LYS A 160 7.97 -19.54 3.36
C LYS A 160 9.08 -18.62 3.90
N PHE A 161 8.77 -17.37 4.26
CA PHE A 161 9.77 -16.43 4.76
C PHE A 161 10.38 -16.89 6.08
N THR A 162 9.60 -17.54 6.93
CA THR A 162 10.10 -18.12 8.18
C THR A 162 11.09 -19.27 7.91
N ARG A 163 10.79 -20.16 6.94
CA ARG A 163 11.73 -21.21 6.52
C ARG A 163 13.01 -20.62 5.92
N GLU A 164 12.90 -19.58 5.08
CA GLU A 164 14.06 -18.85 4.55
C GLU A 164 14.92 -18.26 5.68
N GLY A 165 14.29 -17.68 6.71
CA GLY A 165 14.98 -17.16 7.89
C GLY A 165 15.73 -18.24 8.69
N ILE A 166 15.10 -19.39 8.93
CA ILE A 166 15.74 -20.52 9.62
C ILE A 166 16.93 -21.06 8.81
N SER A 167 16.78 -21.19 7.49
CA SER A 167 17.89 -21.59 6.60
C SER A 167 19.06 -20.62 6.70
N LEU A 168 18.79 -19.31 6.72
CA LEU A 168 19.82 -18.30 6.91
C LEU A 168 20.50 -18.42 8.28
N CYS A 169 19.77 -18.72 9.36
CA CYS A 169 20.37 -18.97 10.67
C CYS A 169 21.37 -20.14 10.64
N LYS A 170 21.04 -21.24 9.93
CA LYS A 170 21.97 -22.37 9.75
C LYS A 170 23.23 -21.98 8.97
N GLU A 171 23.06 -21.24 7.88
CA GLU A 171 24.19 -20.71 7.11
C GLU A 171 25.07 -19.79 7.95
N ILE A 172 24.46 -18.91 8.75
CA ILE A 172 25.17 -18.03 9.70
C ILE A 172 26.01 -18.84 10.68
N ILE A 173 25.43 -19.88 11.30
CA ILE A 173 26.16 -20.76 12.23
C ILE A 173 27.39 -21.37 11.53
N SER A 174 27.24 -21.90 10.31
CA SER A 174 28.36 -22.49 9.57
C SER A 174 29.45 -21.48 9.19
N ILE A 175 29.07 -20.23 8.91
CA ILE A 175 30.01 -19.14 8.58
C ILE A 175 30.82 -18.73 9.83
N ILE A 176 30.17 -18.68 10.99
CA ILE A 176 30.83 -18.38 12.27
C ILE A 176 31.84 -19.47 12.61
N GLU A 177 31.47 -20.75 12.44
CA GLU A 177 32.39 -21.87 12.65
C GLU A 177 33.58 -21.85 11.68
N ALA A 178 33.40 -21.31 10.48
CA ALA A 178 34.45 -21.17 9.47
C ALA A 178 35.31 -19.89 9.63
N GLY A 179 34.91 -18.95 10.49
CA GLY A 179 35.63 -17.69 10.70
C GLY A 179 35.54 -16.65 9.58
N ASP A 180 34.51 -16.69 8.71
CA ASP A 180 34.34 -15.73 7.61
C ASP A 180 33.49 -14.51 8.00
N ASN A 181 34.17 -13.43 8.41
CA ASN A 181 33.52 -12.18 8.83
C ASN A 181 32.82 -11.42 7.68
N VAL A 182 33.30 -11.55 6.44
CA VAL A 182 32.73 -10.81 5.29
C VAL A 182 31.41 -11.44 4.87
N GLY A 183 31.36 -12.78 4.81
CA GLY A 183 30.13 -13.53 4.59
C GLY A 183 29.07 -13.23 5.65
N LEU A 184 29.50 -13.04 6.90
CA LEU A 184 28.63 -12.80 8.04
C LEU A 184 27.85 -11.48 7.94
N GLU A 185 28.49 -10.36 7.58
CA GLU A 185 27.82 -9.06 7.40
C GLU A 185 26.73 -9.11 6.30
N ILE A 186 26.98 -9.85 5.21
CA ILE A 186 26.02 -10.01 4.11
C ILE A 186 24.79 -10.80 4.58
N LYS A 187 25.00 -11.90 5.31
CA LYS A 187 23.90 -12.73 5.84
C LYS A 187 23.10 -12.00 6.91
N GLN A 188 23.75 -11.21 7.77
CA GLN A 188 23.09 -10.37 8.74
C GLN A 188 22.09 -9.38 8.09
N LYS A 189 22.50 -8.71 7.01
CA LYS A 189 21.62 -7.83 6.22
C LYS A 189 20.45 -8.59 5.59
N ASN A 190 20.66 -9.84 5.17
CA ASN A 190 19.60 -10.68 4.62
C ASN A 190 18.58 -11.11 5.68
N LEU A 191 19.04 -11.44 6.89
CA LEU A 191 18.17 -11.77 8.03
C LEU A 191 17.27 -10.59 8.41
N PHE A 192 17.84 -9.38 8.45
CA PHE A 192 17.08 -8.15 8.66
C PHE A 192 16.00 -7.92 7.58
N LYS A 193 16.29 -8.22 6.31
CA LYS A 193 15.29 -8.18 5.23
C LYS A 193 14.18 -9.22 5.41
N ILE A 194 14.50 -10.43 5.90
CA ILE A 194 13.49 -11.45 6.21
C ILE A 194 12.56 -10.96 7.32
N ASN A 195 13.09 -10.41 8.41
CA ASN A 195 12.28 -9.86 9.49
C ASN A 195 11.33 -8.75 9.04
N ARG A 196 11.78 -7.89 8.12
CA ARG A 196 10.89 -6.88 7.50
C ARG A 196 9.75 -7.51 6.71
N LYS A 197 10.03 -8.53 5.90
CA LYS A 197 9.00 -9.23 5.13
C LYS A 197 7.96 -9.86 6.05
N ILE A 198 8.40 -10.62 7.06
CA ILE A 198 7.51 -11.26 8.04
C ILE A 198 6.69 -10.19 8.77
N SER A 199 7.32 -9.10 9.21
CA SER A 199 6.63 -8.00 9.90
C SER A 199 5.56 -7.33 9.04
N SER A 200 5.84 -7.13 7.76
CA SER A 200 4.89 -6.56 6.78
C SER A 200 3.68 -7.48 6.57
N GLU A 201 3.90 -8.78 6.45
CA GLU A 201 2.81 -9.76 6.29
C GLU A 201 1.94 -9.86 7.54
N ILE A 202 2.55 -9.89 8.74
CA ILE A 202 1.81 -9.86 10.02
C ILE A 202 0.98 -8.58 10.12
N TYR A 203 1.56 -7.44 9.74
CA TYR A 203 0.87 -6.16 9.73
C TYR A 203 -0.35 -6.17 8.80
N MET A 204 -0.20 -6.64 7.55
CA MET A 204 -1.29 -6.80 6.60
C MET A 204 -2.41 -7.69 7.15
N ALA A 205 -2.07 -8.85 7.72
CA ALA A 205 -3.05 -9.77 8.29
C ALA A 205 -3.87 -9.11 9.43
N ASN A 206 -3.24 -8.37 10.33
CA ASN A 206 -3.95 -7.68 11.44
C ASN A 206 -4.83 -6.52 10.97
N ARG A 207 -4.36 -5.75 9.98
CA ARG A 207 -5.11 -4.63 9.40
C ARG A 207 -6.40 -5.12 8.75
N ASN A 208 -6.27 -6.20 8.00
CA ASN A 208 -7.32 -6.77 7.17
C ASN A 208 -8.30 -7.63 7.97
N SER A 209 -7.85 -8.31 9.03
CA SER A 209 -8.70 -9.19 9.83
C SER A 209 -9.87 -8.47 10.51
N ILE A 210 -11.05 -9.09 10.47
CA ILE A 210 -12.23 -8.73 11.28
C ILE A 210 -12.20 -9.48 12.62
N ARG A 211 -11.44 -10.58 12.70
CA ARG A 211 -11.39 -11.49 13.84
C ARG A 211 -10.51 -10.93 14.96
N SER A 212 -10.85 -11.29 16.20
CA SER A 212 -10.05 -10.96 17.41
C SER A 212 -8.78 -11.79 17.52
N LYS A 213 -8.75 -12.98 16.89
CA LYS A 213 -7.57 -13.83 16.74
C LYS A 213 -7.11 -13.86 15.28
N VAL A 214 -5.81 -13.67 15.06
CA VAL A 214 -5.15 -13.61 13.75
C VAL A 214 -4.01 -14.62 13.75
N SER A 215 -4.12 -15.66 12.93
CA SER A 215 -3.14 -16.76 12.87
C SER A 215 -1.72 -16.29 12.53
N ALA A 216 -1.60 -15.21 11.74
CA ALA A 216 -0.30 -14.63 11.41
C ALA A 216 0.51 -14.21 12.65
N ASN A 217 -0.13 -13.91 13.78
CA ASN A 217 0.56 -13.44 14.98
C ASN A 217 1.41 -14.53 15.64
N GLN A 218 1.18 -15.80 15.35
CA GLN A 218 2.05 -16.89 15.79
C GLN A 218 3.49 -16.72 15.30
N TYR A 219 3.68 -16.01 14.18
CA TYR A 219 5.00 -15.80 13.58
C TYR A 219 5.82 -14.69 14.24
N CYS A 220 5.24 -13.92 15.19
CA CYS A 220 5.98 -12.85 15.89
C CYS A 220 7.21 -13.39 16.63
N ILE A 221 7.13 -14.61 17.16
CA ILE A 221 8.24 -15.24 17.88
C ILE A 221 9.45 -15.48 16.98
N TYR A 222 9.23 -15.77 15.69
CA TYR A 222 10.33 -15.94 14.75
C TYR A 222 11.01 -14.60 14.44
N VAL A 223 10.25 -13.50 14.42
CA VAL A 223 10.83 -12.15 14.28
C VAL A 223 11.74 -11.84 15.47
N ALA A 224 11.29 -12.16 16.69
CA ALA A 224 12.08 -12.03 17.90
C ALA A 224 13.34 -12.92 17.86
N PHE A 225 13.19 -14.19 17.48
CA PHE A 225 14.30 -15.12 17.35
C PHE A 225 15.36 -14.66 16.34
N PHE A 226 14.94 -14.28 15.13
CA PHE A 226 15.86 -13.76 14.12
C PHE A 226 16.51 -12.45 14.54
N GLN A 227 15.83 -11.65 15.37
CA GLN A 227 16.40 -10.44 15.96
C GLN A 227 17.49 -10.76 17.01
N ILE A 228 17.32 -11.82 17.80
CA ILE A 228 18.35 -12.32 18.73
C ILE A 228 19.57 -12.79 17.93
N VAL A 229 19.37 -13.60 16.87
CA VAL A 229 20.47 -14.04 15.99
C VAL A 229 21.16 -12.85 15.32
N TYR A 230 20.41 -11.83 14.89
CA TYR A 230 20.98 -10.62 14.32
C TYR A 230 21.92 -9.90 15.30
N LEU A 231 21.58 -9.83 16.59
CA LEU A 231 22.44 -9.24 17.61
C LEU A 231 23.66 -10.08 17.91
N PHE A 232 23.51 -11.40 18.03
CA PHE A 232 24.63 -12.32 18.24
C PHE A 232 25.71 -12.11 17.17
N ILE A 233 25.31 -12.02 15.90
CA ILE A 233 26.22 -11.70 14.80
C ILE A 233 26.93 -10.36 15.01
N ASN A 234 26.21 -9.35 15.51
CA ASN A 234 26.78 -8.04 15.72
C ASN A 234 27.87 -8.03 16.80
N GLU A 235 27.72 -8.82 17.86
CA GLU A 235 28.74 -9.00 18.90
C GLU A 235 29.98 -9.68 18.31
N GLN A 236 29.82 -10.77 17.56
CA GLN A 236 30.92 -11.46 16.86
C GLN A 236 31.73 -10.55 15.93
N ILE A 237 31.07 -9.63 15.21
CA ILE A 237 31.72 -8.65 14.32
C ILE A 237 32.41 -7.53 15.13
N SER A 238 31.91 -7.19 16.31
CA SER A 238 32.44 -6.09 17.13
C SER A 238 33.67 -6.52 17.94
N ASP A 239 33.67 -7.75 18.47
CA ASP A 239 34.83 -8.35 19.16
C ASP A 239 36.05 -8.50 18.23
N THR A 240 35.83 -8.61 16.92
CA THR A 240 36.92 -8.62 15.93
C THR A 240 37.45 -7.24 15.56
N LYS A 241 36.79 -6.14 15.97
CA LYS A 241 37.17 -4.75 15.61
C LYS A 241 37.75 -3.94 16.77
N THR A 242 37.54 -4.33 18.03
CA THR A 242 38.06 -3.60 19.21
C THR A 242 38.20 -4.53 20.43
N HIS A 243 39.44 -4.73 20.90
CA HIS A 243 39.74 -5.29 22.23
C HIS A 243 39.55 -4.21 23.32
N GLU A 244 38.36 -3.62 23.44
CA GLU A 244 38.03 -2.77 24.58
C GLU A 244 36.81 -3.35 25.28
N GLU A 245 37.08 -3.96 26.44
CA GLU A 245 36.09 -4.46 27.40
C GLU A 245 35.12 -3.33 27.76
N SER A 246 33.84 -3.49 27.41
CA SER A 246 32.77 -2.67 27.96
C SER A 246 31.85 -3.57 28.78
N GLU A 247 31.86 -3.35 30.10
CA GLU A 247 31.24 -4.17 31.16
C GLU A 247 29.68 -4.26 31.13
N ASP A 248 29.00 -3.84 30.06
CA ASP A 248 27.53 -3.69 30.03
C ASP A 248 26.84 -4.29 28.78
N THR A 249 27.41 -5.34 28.17
CA THR A 249 26.78 -6.08 27.06
C THR A 249 26.09 -7.37 27.54
N PRO A 250 24.80 -7.59 27.22
CA PRO A 250 24.05 -8.74 27.71
C PRO A 250 24.34 -10.01 26.90
N PHE A 251 25.12 -10.90 27.51
CA PHE A 251 25.10 -12.37 27.45
C PHE A 251 24.27 -13.04 26.32
N TYR A 252 24.83 -13.11 25.11
CA TYR A 252 24.44 -14.12 24.09
C TYR A 252 25.66 -14.80 23.44
N ASN A 253 26.78 -14.96 24.16
CA ASN A 253 28.01 -15.52 23.58
C ASN A 253 28.00 -17.04 23.32
N ASP A 254 26.86 -17.71 23.52
CA ASP A 254 26.79 -19.16 23.36
C ASP A 254 26.25 -19.56 21.97
N LEU A 255 27.17 -19.88 21.06
CA LEU A 255 26.84 -20.44 19.74
C LEU A 255 25.99 -21.71 19.86
N GLU A 256 26.19 -22.50 20.92
CA GLU A 256 25.43 -23.73 21.17
C GLU A 256 23.96 -23.41 21.52
N MET A 257 23.72 -22.33 22.26
CA MET A 257 22.36 -21.83 22.49
C MET A 257 21.68 -21.46 21.17
N ILE A 258 22.35 -20.75 20.27
CA ILE A 258 21.80 -20.36 18.96
C ILE A 258 21.51 -21.59 18.09
N LYS A 259 22.39 -22.60 18.10
CA LYS A 259 22.16 -23.90 17.42
C LYS A 259 20.90 -24.58 17.95
N ASN A 260 20.79 -24.72 19.26
CA ASN A 260 19.65 -25.36 19.92
C ASN A 260 18.33 -24.62 19.64
N MET A 261 18.34 -23.29 19.71
CA MET A 261 17.16 -22.47 19.36
C MET A 261 16.78 -22.65 17.89
N THR A 262 17.75 -22.62 16.97
CA THR A 262 17.50 -22.80 15.53
C THR A 262 16.83 -24.15 15.25
N ALA A 263 17.33 -25.23 15.86
CA ALA A 263 16.74 -26.56 15.72
C ALA A 263 15.31 -26.63 16.30
N ASN A 264 15.09 -26.05 17.48
CA ASN A 264 13.77 -26.03 18.12
C ASN A 264 12.73 -25.24 17.31
N PHE A 265 13.10 -24.07 16.78
CA PHE A 265 12.21 -23.26 15.93
C PHE A 265 11.91 -23.94 14.60
N GLU A 266 12.87 -24.68 14.03
CA GLU A 266 12.66 -25.48 12.83
C GLU A 266 11.67 -26.62 13.08
N ALA A 267 11.88 -27.40 14.14
CA ALA A 267 10.99 -28.49 14.51
C ALA A 267 9.55 -27.98 14.75
N ALA A 268 9.40 -26.85 15.46
CA ALA A 268 8.11 -26.22 15.67
C ALA A 268 7.44 -25.73 14.38
N LEU A 269 8.20 -25.19 13.43
CA LEU A 269 7.68 -24.76 12.13
C LEU A 269 7.23 -25.96 11.27
N GLN A 270 7.97 -27.06 11.32
CA GLN A 270 7.65 -28.30 10.61
C GLN A 270 6.39 -28.96 11.18
N ALA A 271 6.25 -28.98 12.51
CA ALA A 271 5.09 -29.52 13.21
C ALA A 271 3.87 -28.57 13.25
N ASP A 272 3.97 -27.37 12.67
CA ASP A 272 2.91 -26.34 12.65
C ASP A 272 2.39 -25.96 14.05
N ILE A 273 3.30 -25.93 15.04
CA ILE A 273 2.98 -25.65 16.43
C ILE A 273 2.81 -24.14 16.63
N ALA A 274 1.66 -23.73 17.18
CA ALA A 274 1.42 -22.35 17.58
C ALA A 274 2.22 -22.00 18.85
N LEU A 275 3.36 -21.35 18.68
CA LEU A 275 4.28 -20.99 19.77
C LEU A 275 3.91 -19.71 20.53
N THR A 276 3.04 -18.88 19.96
CA THR A 276 2.61 -17.61 20.57
C THR A 276 1.12 -17.36 20.41
N ASP A 277 0.63 -16.42 21.21
CA ASP A 277 -0.75 -16.01 21.22
C ASP A 277 -1.15 -15.33 19.88
N ASN A 278 -2.33 -15.69 19.40
CA ASN A 278 -2.91 -15.17 18.17
C ASN A 278 -3.78 -13.92 18.40
N ARG A 279 -3.80 -13.33 19.61
CA ARG A 279 -4.49 -12.05 19.88
C ARG A 279 -4.11 -10.98 18.85
N ARG A 280 -5.11 -10.29 18.30
CA ARG A 280 -4.92 -9.23 17.30
C ARG A 280 -4.01 -8.11 17.80
N LEU A 281 -3.04 -7.73 16.97
CA LEU A 281 -2.09 -6.66 17.25
C LEU A 281 -2.57 -5.33 16.67
N TYR A 282 -2.60 -4.29 17.51
CA TYR A 282 -2.88 -2.93 17.08
C TYR A 282 -1.58 -2.21 16.73
N LEU A 283 -1.15 -2.38 15.48
CA LEU A 283 0.09 -1.82 14.94
C LEU A 283 -0.09 -0.41 14.35
N ARG A 284 -1.30 0.15 14.42
CA ARG A 284 -1.57 1.50 13.94
C ARG A 284 -1.27 2.52 15.04
N ILE A 285 -0.51 3.55 14.70
CA ILE A 285 -0.30 4.70 15.58
C ILE A 285 -1.62 5.48 15.66
N LYS A 286 -2.22 5.53 16.85
CA LYS A 286 -3.56 6.10 17.09
C LYS A 286 -3.55 7.59 17.47
N LYS A 287 -2.39 8.15 17.83
CA LYS A 287 -2.29 9.52 18.31
C LYS A 287 -2.60 10.50 17.17
N LEU A 288 -3.58 11.38 17.39
CA LEU A 288 -3.83 12.52 16.50
C LEU A 288 -2.66 13.48 16.64
N ASP A 289 -1.78 13.50 15.64
CA ASP A 289 -0.66 14.43 15.57
C ASP A 289 -0.73 15.21 14.27
N ILE A 290 -0.76 16.55 14.36
CA ILE A 290 -0.70 17.44 13.19
C ILE A 290 0.63 17.34 12.45
N ARG A 291 1.65 16.72 13.05
CA ARG A 291 2.92 16.39 12.40
C ARG A 291 2.81 15.13 11.54
N SER A 292 1.85 14.24 11.84
CA SER A 292 1.62 13.04 11.03
C SER A 292 1.25 13.41 9.60
N PHE A 293 1.96 12.83 8.64
CA PHE A 293 1.62 12.99 7.23
C PHE A 293 0.19 12.54 6.91
N ARG A 294 -0.34 11.54 7.62
CA ARG A 294 -1.70 11.01 7.42
C ARG A 294 -2.76 12.09 7.60
N LEU A 295 -2.67 12.82 8.73
CA LEU A 295 -3.64 13.85 9.08
C LEU A 295 -3.53 15.04 8.13
N ARG A 296 -2.30 15.50 7.86
CA ARG A 296 -2.04 16.59 6.90
C ARG A 296 -2.55 16.27 5.51
N PHE A 297 -2.28 15.06 5.02
CA PHE A 297 -2.76 14.61 3.72
C PHE A 297 -4.29 14.51 3.70
N ALA A 298 -4.91 13.91 4.72
CA ALA A 298 -6.36 13.80 4.80
C ALA A 298 -7.04 15.17 4.75
N LEU A 299 -6.51 16.16 5.49
CA LEU A 299 -7.00 17.54 5.46
C LEU A 299 -6.80 18.18 4.09
N ARG A 300 -5.60 18.09 3.50
CA ARG A 300 -5.32 18.65 2.16
C ARG A 300 -6.25 18.06 1.10
N THR A 301 -6.30 16.74 1.03
CA THR A 301 -7.10 16.00 0.04
C THR A 301 -8.58 16.30 0.22
N GLY A 302 -9.06 16.36 1.47
CA GLY A 302 -10.42 16.79 1.80
C GLY A 302 -10.74 18.18 1.29
N ILE A 303 -9.93 19.18 1.63
CA ILE A 303 -10.15 20.58 1.24
C ILE A 303 -10.11 20.74 -0.29
N VAL A 304 -9.03 20.28 -0.93
CA VAL A 304 -8.80 20.54 -2.36
C VAL A 304 -9.83 19.83 -3.24
N LEU A 305 -10.16 18.57 -2.96
CA LEU A 305 -11.14 17.85 -3.77
C LEU A 305 -12.56 18.31 -3.53
N THR A 306 -12.90 18.74 -2.32
CA THR A 306 -14.22 19.32 -2.04
C THR A 306 -14.42 20.60 -2.86
N VAL A 307 -13.40 21.46 -2.94
CA VAL A 307 -13.45 22.66 -3.79
C VAL A 307 -13.60 22.27 -5.27
N CYS A 308 -12.87 21.26 -5.74
CA CYS A 308 -12.98 20.79 -7.12
C CYS A 308 -14.37 20.21 -7.46
N LEU A 309 -14.96 19.44 -6.54
CA LEU A 309 -16.28 18.84 -6.72
C LEU A 309 -17.41 19.86 -6.57
N ALA A 310 -17.29 20.81 -5.65
CA ALA A 310 -18.21 21.93 -5.53
C ALA A 310 -18.18 22.79 -6.81
N PHE A 311 -16.99 23.07 -7.35
CA PHE A 311 -16.84 23.75 -8.63
C PHE A 311 -17.48 22.96 -9.79
N ALA A 312 -17.27 21.64 -9.82
CA ALA A 312 -17.90 20.76 -10.80
C ALA A 312 -19.43 20.76 -10.70
N TYR A 313 -19.96 20.80 -9.47
CA TYR A 313 -21.39 20.87 -9.20
C TYR A 313 -22.00 22.18 -9.71
N VAL A 314 -21.39 23.32 -9.38
CA VAL A 314 -21.92 24.65 -9.74
C VAL A 314 -21.84 24.92 -11.24
N THR A 315 -20.72 24.58 -11.87
CA THR A 315 -20.51 24.90 -13.29
C THR A 315 -21.26 23.96 -14.23
N SER A 316 -21.44 22.69 -13.83
CA SER A 316 -22.08 21.66 -14.66
C SER A 316 -21.53 21.60 -16.09
N TRP A 317 -20.25 21.94 -16.29
CA TRP A 317 -19.63 21.89 -17.60
C TRP A 317 -19.52 20.46 -18.08
N ALA A 318 -19.62 20.27 -19.39
CA ALA A 318 -19.43 18.96 -19.99
C ALA A 318 -18.05 18.39 -19.62
N ASN A 319 -18.03 17.13 -19.18
CA ASN A 319 -16.83 16.40 -18.77
C ASN A 319 -16.07 17.03 -17.58
N ILE A 320 -16.71 17.88 -16.76
CA ILE A 320 -16.02 18.61 -15.68
C ILE A 320 -15.36 17.69 -14.63
N TYR A 321 -15.88 16.48 -14.41
CA TYR A 321 -15.31 15.52 -13.46
C TYR A 321 -13.91 15.02 -13.82
N TRP A 322 -13.43 15.26 -15.06
CA TRP A 322 -12.03 15.04 -15.41
C TRP A 322 -11.08 15.91 -14.59
N LEU A 323 -11.52 17.05 -14.08
CA LEU A 323 -10.75 17.91 -13.18
C LEU A 323 -10.48 17.25 -11.82
N PRO A 324 -11.49 16.89 -10.99
CA PRO A 324 -11.26 16.22 -9.72
C PRO A 324 -10.55 14.87 -9.89
N ILE A 325 -10.79 14.13 -10.99
CA ILE A 325 -10.04 12.92 -11.32
C ILE A 325 -8.55 13.23 -11.50
N ALA A 326 -8.21 14.25 -12.31
CA ALA A 326 -6.82 14.65 -12.55
C ALA A 326 -6.12 15.11 -11.27
N VAL A 327 -6.81 15.90 -10.44
CA VAL A 327 -6.31 16.35 -9.13
C VAL A 327 -6.06 15.16 -8.21
N PHE A 328 -7.02 14.22 -8.10
CA PHE A 328 -6.88 13.04 -7.25
C PHE A 328 -5.69 12.15 -7.65
N PHE A 329 -5.50 11.88 -8.94
CA PHE A 329 -4.40 11.02 -9.43
C PHE A 329 -3.00 11.62 -9.24
N THR A 330 -2.91 12.95 -9.14
CA THR A 330 -1.65 13.68 -9.01
C THR A 330 -1.36 14.13 -7.58
N MET A 331 -2.36 14.16 -6.71
CA MET A 331 -2.21 14.50 -5.31
C MET A 331 -1.50 13.37 -4.54
N LEU A 332 -0.23 13.57 -4.21
CA LEU A 332 0.56 12.63 -3.42
C LEU A 332 0.64 13.07 -1.95
N PRO A 333 0.92 12.15 -1.00
CA PRO A 333 1.15 12.51 0.39
C PRO A 333 2.39 13.40 0.57
N ILE A 334 3.46 13.08 -0.17
CA ILE A 334 4.78 13.70 -0.04
C ILE A 334 4.97 14.74 -1.15
N TYR A 335 5.27 15.99 -0.76
CA TYR A 335 5.44 17.12 -1.67
C TYR A 335 6.57 16.89 -2.68
N ASP A 336 7.71 16.35 -2.22
CA ASP A 336 8.96 16.28 -3.00
C ASP A 336 8.85 15.44 -4.28
N ASN A 337 7.80 14.61 -4.40
CA ASN A 337 7.53 13.78 -5.58
C ASN A 337 6.44 14.35 -6.50
N VAL A 338 5.77 15.43 -6.10
CA VAL A 338 4.61 15.99 -6.81
C VAL A 338 5.01 16.53 -8.17
N GLU A 339 6.15 17.21 -8.30
CA GLU A 339 6.60 17.78 -9.58
C GLU A 339 6.79 16.69 -10.65
N LYS A 340 7.45 15.58 -10.28
CA LYS A 340 7.62 14.42 -11.17
C LYS A 340 6.28 13.83 -11.58
N ARG A 341 5.35 13.70 -10.62
CA ARG A 341 4.01 13.12 -10.85
C ARG A 341 3.14 14.02 -11.74
N VAL A 342 3.16 15.32 -11.51
CA VAL A 342 2.45 16.33 -12.32
C VAL A 342 3.01 16.36 -13.73
N ALA A 343 4.34 16.37 -13.90
CA ALA A 343 4.98 16.32 -15.21
C ALA A 343 4.63 15.02 -15.96
N ALA A 344 4.65 13.88 -15.28
CA ALA A 344 4.26 12.60 -15.86
C ALA A 344 2.78 12.58 -16.28
N ARG A 345 1.88 13.19 -15.49
CA ARG A 345 0.47 13.33 -15.84
C ARG A 345 0.29 14.17 -17.10
N VAL A 346 0.86 15.36 -17.17
CA VAL A 346 0.73 16.25 -18.33
C VAL A 346 1.31 15.59 -19.59
N LYS A 347 2.54 15.08 -19.52
CA LYS A 347 3.19 14.40 -20.66
C LYS A 347 2.43 13.14 -21.09
N GLY A 348 1.96 12.34 -20.12
CA GLY A 348 1.20 11.13 -20.39
C GLY A 348 -0.16 11.41 -21.01
N THR A 349 -0.88 12.43 -20.52
CA THR A 349 -2.17 12.84 -21.12
C THR A 349 -2.00 13.36 -22.54
N ILE A 350 -0.96 14.17 -22.82
CA ILE A 350 -0.67 14.60 -24.20
C ILE A 350 -0.38 13.39 -25.09
N ALA A 351 0.48 12.47 -24.65
CA ALA A 351 0.78 11.26 -25.42
C ALA A 351 -0.47 10.39 -25.66
N GLY A 352 -1.35 10.25 -24.66
CA GLY A 352 -2.58 9.47 -24.77
C GLY A 352 -3.59 10.10 -25.72
N ILE A 353 -3.75 11.42 -25.66
CA ILE A 353 -4.60 12.18 -26.60
C ILE A 353 -4.09 12.00 -28.04
N LEU A 354 -2.77 12.14 -28.26
CA LEU A 354 -2.17 11.95 -29.59
C LEU A 354 -2.37 10.52 -30.10
N ALA A 355 -2.18 9.51 -29.24
CA ALA A 355 -2.42 8.11 -29.60
C ALA A 355 -3.90 7.87 -29.98
N CYS A 356 -4.85 8.35 -29.17
CA CYS A 356 -6.27 8.22 -29.45
C CYS A 356 -6.72 8.99 -30.70
N ALA A 357 -6.13 10.16 -30.96
CA ALA A 357 -6.42 10.94 -32.16
C ALA A 357 -6.04 10.20 -33.45
N VAL A 358 -5.02 9.34 -33.40
CA VAL A 358 -4.61 8.49 -34.54
C VAL A 358 -5.42 7.19 -34.60
N LEU A 359 -5.69 6.57 -33.44
CA LEU A 359 -6.34 5.26 -33.38
C LEU A 359 -7.84 5.32 -33.65
N PHE A 360 -8.57 6.28 -33.08
CA PHE A 360 -10.04 6.30 -33.12
C PHE A 360 -10.66 6.58 -34.50
N PRO A 361 -10.03 7.32 -35.43
CA PRO A 361 -10.51 7.40 -36.80
C PRO A 361 -10.46 6.06 -37.53
N VAL A 362 -9.50 5.19 -37.19
CA VAL A 362 -9.31 3.86 -37.78
C VAL A 362 -10.19 2.81 -37.08
N PHE A 363 -10.30 2.92 -35.76
CA PHE A 363 -11.01 2.00 -34.86
C PHE A 363 -12.23 2.71 -34.27
N ASN A 364 -13.27 2.84 -35.09
CA ASN A 364 -14.46 3.62 -34.78
C ASN A 364 -15.62 2.78 -34.19
N ASP A 365 -15.57 1.47 -34.32
CA ASP A 365 -16.60 0.55 -33.81
C ASP A 365 -16.43 0.23 -32.31
N PHE A 366 -17.52 -0.24 -31.69
CA PHE A 366 -17.55 -0.60 -30.28
C PHE A 366 -16.50 -1.67 -29.92
N ALA A 367 -16.37 -2.71 -30.75
CA ALA A 367 -15.50 -3.84 -30.46
C ALA A 367 -14.03 -3.41 -30.49
N SER A 368 -13.62 -2.62 -31.49
CA SER A 368 -12.25 -2.11 -31.56
C SER A 368 -11.90 -1.15 -30.42
N ARG A 369 -12.83 -0.32 -29.95
CA ARG A 369 -12.63 0.51 -28.74
C ARG A 369 -12.44 -0.34 -27.48
N VAL A 370 -13.20 -1.43 -27.31
CA VAL A 370 -13.02 -2.34 -26.18
C VAL A 370 -11.68 -3.09 -26.26
N ILE A 371 -11.20 -3.41 -27.46
CA ILE A 371 -9.86 -3.97 -27.65
C ILE A 371 -8.79 -2.96 -27.21
N ILE A 372 -8.89 -1.70 -27.64
CA ILE A 372 -7.97 -0.63 -27.21
C ILE A 372 -7.99 -0.46 -25.69
N LEU A 373 -9.18 -0.44 -25.09
CA LEU A 373 -9.35 -0.38 -23.63
C LEU A 373 -8.64 -1.55 -22.93
N THR A 374 -8.81 -2.77 -23.43
CA THR A 374 -8.21 -3.98 -22.85
C THR A 374 -6.69 -3.96 -22.95
N ILE A 375 -6.15 -3.54 -24.10
CA ILE A 375 -4.70 -3.37 -24.31
C ILE A 375 -4.14 -2.28 -23.38
N ALA A 376 -4.82 -1.14 -23.27
CA ALA A 376 -4.41 -0.07 -22.38
C ALA A 376 -4.39 -0.53 -20.92
N ASN A 377 -5.44 -1.24 -20.46
CA ASN A 377 -5.49 -1.83 -19.12
C ASN A 377 -4.36 -2.83 -18.87
N PHE A 378 -3.99 -3.64 -19.86
CA PHE A 378 -2.83 -4.52 -19.75
C PHE A 378 -1.53 -3.75 -19.50
N PHE A 379 -1.32 -2.65 -20.22
CA PHE A 379 -0.14 -1.81 -20.05
C PHE A 379 -0.15 -1.02 -18.73
N ILE A 380 -1.32 -0.65 -18.20
CA ILE A 380 -1.44 -0.01 -16.87
C ILE A 380 -0.81 -0.89 -15.79
N TYR A 381 -1.03 -2.20 -15.84
CA TYR A 381 -0.49 -3.14 -14.84
C TYR A 381 0.94 -3.60 -15.13
N THR A 382 1.43 -3.39 -16.35
CA THR A 382 2.77 -3.83 -16.77
C THR A 382 3.83 -2.74 -16.60
N LEU A 383 3.49 -1.49 -16.91
CA LEU A 383 4.47 -0.41 -17.07
C LEU A 383 4.76 0.29 -15.73
N LYS A 384 6.06 0.41 -15.41
CA LYS A 384 6.54 1.11 -14.19
C LYS A 384 6.83 2.60 -14.40
N ASN A 385 6.83 3.08 -15.64
CA ASN A 385 7.07 4.48 -15.95
C ASN A 385 5.77 5.27 -15.79
N ASP A 386 5.76 6.25 -14.87
CA ASP A 386 4.60 7.09 -14.58
C ASP A 386 4.01 7.77 -15.82
N THR A 387 4.83 8.19 -16.78
CA THR A 387 4.35 8.88 -17.99
C THR A 387 3.58 7.92 -18.89
N LEU A 388 4.10 6.71 -19.10
CA LEU A 388 3.43 5.69 -19.91
C LEU A 388 2.21 5.10 -19.19
N LEU A 389 2.26 5.00 -17.86
CA LEU A 389 1.10 4.65 -17.05
C LEU A 389 -0.04 5.66 -17.28
N MET A 390 0.25 6.96 -17.18
CA MET A 390 -0.75 8.01 -17.39
C MET A 390 -1.26 8.08 -18.82
N MET A 391 -0.40 7.78 -19.81
CA MET A 391 -0.81 7.62 -21.21
C MET A 391 -1.86 6.51 -21.35
N ASN A 392 -1.59 5.31 -20.83
CA ASN A 392 -2.52 4.19 -20.94
C ASN A 392 -3.81 4.41 -20.13
N ILE A 393 -3.74 5.04 -18.96
CA ILE A 393 -4.95 5.47 -18.22
C ILE A 393 -5.78 6.43 -19.08
N THR A 394 -5.14 7.41 -19.72
CA THR A 394 -5.83 8.37 -20.59
C THR A 394 -6.48 7.65 -21.78
N CYS A 395 -5.76 6.73 -22.44
CA CYS A 395 -6.29 5.93 -23.54
C CYS A 395 -7.47 5.05 -23.10
N ALA A 396 -7.37 4.37 -21.97
CA ALA A 396 -8.43 3.53 -21.42
C ALA A 396 -9.69 4.36 -21.14
N CYS A 397 -9.55 5.51 -20.47
CA CYS A 397 -10.70 6.37 -20.18
C CYS A 397 -11.32 6.99 -21.43
N LEU A 398 -10.51 7.39 -22.42
CA LEU A 398 -11.03 7.91 -23.70
C LEU A 398 -11.71 6.81 -24.54
N ALA A 399 -11.22 5.58 -24.48
CA ALA A 399 -11.83 4.45 -25.21
C ALA A 399 -13.21 4.05 -24.64
N MET A 400 -13.46 4.33 -23.35
CA MET A 400 -14.76 4.09 -22.70
C MET A 400 -15.86 5.03 -23.20
N ASP A 401 -15.51 6.23 -23.64
CA ASP A 401 -16.50 7.17 -24.18
C ASP A 401 -16.75 6.79 -25.64
N LEU A 402 -17.90 6.17 -25.88
CA LEU A 402 -18.28 5.52 -27.15
C LEU A 402 -18.90 6.51 -28.14
N ALA A 403 -19.15 7.75 -27.73
CA ALA A 403 -19.65 8.77 -28.65
C ALA A 403 -18.58 9.12 -29.70
N SER A 404 -19.04 9.56 -30.87
CA SER A 404 -18.19 10.14 -31.92
C SER A 404 -17.40 11.31 -31.31
N MET A 405 -16.10 11.10 -31.11
CA MET A 405 -15.22 12.01 -30.36
C MET A 405 -15.13 13.36 -31.06
N PRO A 406 -15.78 14.42 -30.55
CA PRO A 406 -15.56 15.75 -31.09
C PRO A 406 -14.17 16.18 -30.64
N VAL A 407 -13.41 16.86 -31.49
CA VAL A 407 -12.12 17.50 -31.13
C VAL A 407 -12.23 18.32 -29.82
N ILE A 408 -13.43 18.85 -29.56
CA ILE A 408 -13.81 19.57 -28.34
C ILE A 408 -13.60 18.73 -27.06
N MET A 409 -13.87 17.43 -27.09
CA MET A 409 -13.64 16.57 -25.92
C MET A 409 -12.14 16.45 -25.59
N LEU A 410 -11.29 16.26 -26.60
CA LEU A 410 -9.85 16.20 -26.41
C LEU A 410 -9.31 17.50 -25.83
N ALA A 411 -9.79 18.65 -26.35
CA ALA A 411 -9.45 19.97 -25.82
C ALA A 411 -9.88 20.14 -24.35
N ARG A 412 -11.09 19.69 -23.99
CA ARG A 412 -11.58 19.71 -22.60
C ARG A 412 -10.72 18.85 -21.68
N VAL A 413 -10.41 17.60 -22.08
CA VAL A 413 -9.57 16.69 -21.30
C VAL A 413 -8.19 17.30 -21.07
N PHE A 414 -7.58 17.88 -22.11
CA PHE A 414 -6.32 18.59 -21.98
C PHE A 414 -6.42 19.76 -20.99
N GLY A 415 -7.41 20.64 -21.17
CA GLY A 415 -7.64 21.80 -20.30
C GLY A 415 -7.83 21.43 -18.82
N TYR A 416 -8.68 20.44 -18.53
CA TYR A 416 -8.91 19.99 -17.16
C TYR A 416 -7.66 19.36 -16.51
N ASN A 417 -6.81 18.67 -17.28
CA ASN A 417 -5.56 18.11 -16.73
C ASN A 417 -4.52 19.20 -16.44
N ILE A 418 -4.41 20.24 -17.28
CA ILE A 418 -3.53 21.39 -17.01
C ILE A 418 -4.01 22.15 -15.77
N PHE A 419 -5.32 22.41 -15.68
CA PHE A 419 -5.89 23.08 -14.51
C PHE A 419 -5.74 22.23 -13.24
N GLY A 420 -5.97 20.92 -13.34
CA GLY A 420 -5.75 19.97 -12.24
C GLY A 420 -4.29 19.89 -11.80
N ALA A 421 -3.35 19.96 -12.74
CA ALA A 421 -1.91 20.04 -12.45
C ALA A 421 -1.57 21.32 -11.66
N ALA A 422 -2.13 22.47 -12.05
CA ALA A 422 -1.94 23.73 -11.35
C ALA A 422 -2.52 23.70 -9.92
N ILE A 423 -3.75 23.20 -9.76
CA ILE A 423 -4.40 23.01 -8.45
C ILE A 423 -3.58 22.06 -7.57
N THR A 424 -3.08 20.97 -8.14
CA THR A 424 -2.31 19.98 -7.38
C THR A 424 -0.98 20.55 -6.93
N TYR A 425 -0.28 21.29 -7.80
CA TYR A 425 0.98 21.92 -7.45
C TYR A 425 0.79 22.95 -6.33
N THR A 426 -0.20 23.83 -6.46
CA THR A 426 -0.51 24.86 -5.43
C THR A 426 -1.03 24.23 -4.14
N GLY A 427 -1.94 23.28 -4.22
CA GLY A 427 -2.49 22.56 -3.07
C GLY A 427 -1.41 21.83 -2.27
N ASN A 428 -0.46 21.16 -2.94
CA ASN A 428 0.64 20.49 -2.26
C ASN A 428 1.65 21.48 -1.64
N ARG A 429 1.83 22.65 -2.27
CA ARG A 429 2.76 23.69 -1.77
C ARG A 429 2.21 24.45 -0.57
N PHE A 430 0.92 24.80 -0.57
CA PHE A 430 0.33 25.72 0.40
C PHE A 430 -0.57 25.04 1.44
N VAL A 431 -1.25 23.95 1.11
CA VAL A 431 -2.21 23.30 2.01
C VAL A 431 -1.52 22.13 2.73
N PHE A 432 -1.15 22.33 4.00
CA PHE A 432 -0.47 21.32 4.83
C PHE A 432 0.71 20.60 4.14
N PRO A 433 1.77 21.32 3.73
CA PRO A 433 2.90 20.70 3.05
C PRO A 433 3.61 19.67 3.95
N ILE A 434 4.02 18.57 3.33
CA ILE A 434 4.76 17.46 3.96
C ILE A 434 6.06 17.27 3.16
N ARG A 435 7.20 17.51 3.82
CA ARG A 435 8.54 17.28 3.26
C ARG A 435 9.12 16.01 3.84
N ILE A 436 9.93 15.28 3.05
CA ILE A 436 10.51 14.01 3.49
C ILE A 436 11.39 14.22 4.75
N THR A 437 12.12 15.33 4.85
CA THR A 437 12.99 15.62 6.02
C THR A 437 12.22 15.64 7.34
N LYS A 438 11.07 16.31 7.39
CA LYS A 438 10.22 16.36 8.58
C LYS A 438 9.59 15.00 8.91
N GLU A 439 9.32 14.20 7.88
CA GLU A 439 8.78 12.86 8.07
C GLU A 439 9.83 11.89 8.65
N VAL A 440 11.09 12.03 8.23
CA VAL A 440 12.23 11.30 8.81
C VAL A 440 12.35 11.63 10.30
N GLU A 441 12.33 12.92 10.67
CA GLU A 441 12.36 13.36 12.07
C GLU A 441 11.17 12.80 12.88
N TYR A 442 9.97 12.80 12.30
CA TYR A 442 8.78 12.26 12.95
C TYR A 442 8.87 10.75 13.18
N ILE A 443 9.35 9.98 12.20
CA ILE A 443 9.55 8.53 12.36
C ILE A 443 10.62 8.23 13.42
N MET A 444 11.73 8.98 13.44
CA MET A 444 12.74 8.83 14.50
C MET A 444 12.16 9.10 15.88
N LYS A 445 11.36 10.16 16.03
CA LYS A 445 10.64 10.42 17.28
C LYS A 445 9.73 9.26 17.69
N LEU A 446 9.01 8.65 16.74
CA LEU A 446 8.18 7.47 17.05
C LEU A 446 9.00 6.27 17.51
N LEU A 447 10.21 6.08 16.96
CA LEU A 447 11.14 5.05 17.40
C LEU A 447 11.72 5.36 18.79
N ASP A 448 11.94 6.63 19.12
CA ASP A 448 12.35 7.05 20.46
C ASP A 448 11.21 6.88 21.48
N ASP A 449 9.98 7.27 21.13
CA ASP A 449 8.77 7.02 21.95
C ASP A 449 8.63 5.51 22.24
N ILE A 450 8.90 4.65 21.25
CA ILE A 450 8.92 3.19 21.45
C ILE A 450 9.91 2.81 22.55
N ARG A 451 11.15 3.32 22.52
CA ARG A 451 12.18 3.01 23.54
C ARG A 451 11.75 3.47 24.93
N GLU A 452 11.12 4.63 25.05
CA GLU A 452 10.63 5.17 26.32
C GLU A 452 9.48 4.34 26.91
N THR A 453 8.68 3.65 26.08
CA THR A 453 7.60 2.79 26.60
C THR A 453 8.07 1.45 27.17
N ILE A 454 9.26 0.97 26.80
CA ILE A 454 9.73 -0.38 27.14
C ILE A 454 9.92 -0.60 28.66
N PRO A 455 10.53 0.32 29.43
CA PRO A 455 10.71 0.13 30.88
C PRO A 455 9.40 -0.07 31.63
N GLY A 456 8.29 0.48 31.13
CA GLY A 456 6.95 0.32 31.72
C GLY A 456 6.38 -1.09 31.66
N PHE A 457 7.06 -2.04 31.01
CA PHE A 457 6.65 -3.44 30.96
C PHE A 457 7.05 -4.25 32.19
N LYS A 458 7.97 -3.72 33.02
CA LYS A 458 8.36 -4.37 34.28
C LYS A 458 7.14 -4.48 35.20
N GLY A 459 6.77 -5.71 35.58
CA GLY A 459 5.62 -5.99 36.44
C GLY A 459 4.30 -6.33 35.72
N MET A 460 4.27 -6.33 34.37
CA MET A 460 3.11 -6.85 33.64
C MET A 460 3.00 -8.37 33.73
N GLU A 461 1.77 -8.89 33.64
CA GLU A 461 1.54 -10.34 33.47
C GLU A 461 2.29 -10.85 32.22
N ARG A 462 2.89 -12.04 32.31
CA ARG A 462 3.73 -12.64 31.24
C ARG A 462 3.08 -12.61 29.85
N ASN A 463 1.77 -12.85 29.77
CA ASN A 463 1.02 -12.82 28.52
C ASN A 463 0.76 -11.40 27.99
N GLY A 464 0.65 -10.41 28.87
CA GLY A 464 0.54 -8.99 28.51
C GLY A 464 1.89 -8.42 28.05
N GLN A 465 2.98 -8.78 28.74
CA GLN A 465 4.33 -8.39 28.35
C GLN A 465 4.68 -8.91 26.96
N LYS A 466 4.50 -10.22 26.69
CA LYS A 466 4.72 -10.81 25.36
C LYS A 466 3.94 -10.12 24.25
N TYR A 467 2.68 -9.75 24.51
CA TYR A 467 1.86 -9.02 23.54
C TYR A 467 2.46 -7.67 23.18
N GLN A 468 2.89 -6.89 24.19
CA GLN A 468 3.48 -5.58 23.96
C GLN A 468 4.84 -5.68 23.28
N THR A 469 5.68 -6.62 23.69
CA THR A 469 6.99 -6.86 23.07
C THR A 469 6.85 -7.24 21.59
N ASN A 470 5.95 -8.17 21.27
CA ASN A 470 5.63 -8.54 19.87
C ASN A 470 5.14 -7.33 19.07
N ARG A 471 4.31 -6.48 19.67
CA ARG A 471 3.83 -5.27 19.02
C ARG A 471 4.98 -4.29 18.72
N LEU A 472 5.87 -4.04 19.69
CA LEU A 472 6.95 -3.06 19.55
C LEU A 472 8.02 -3.52 18.55
N ILE A 473 8.43 -4.79 18.58
CA ILE A 473 9.43 -5.29 17.63
C ILE A 473 8.93 -5.17 16.18
N LEU A 474 7.67 -5.51 15.92
CA LEU A 474 7.06 -5.35 14.60
C LEU A 474 6.99 -3.89 14.18
N LEU A 475 6.52 -3.00 15.06
CA LEU A 475 6.48 -1.55 14.78
C LEU A 475 7.86 -1.01 14.40
N SER A 476 8.91 -1.48 15.06
CA SER A 476 10.28 -1.03 14.84
C SER A 476 10.80 -1.46 13.47
N TYR A 477 10.50 -2.70 13.06
CA TYR A 477 10.79 -3.17 11.71
C TYR A 477 10.01 -2.42 10.63
N LEU A 478 8.73 -2.14 10.85
CA LEU A 478 7.87 -1.43 9.91
C LEU A 478 8.29 0.05 9.74
N LEU A 479 8.53 0.75 10.85
CA LEU A 479 9.00 2.14 10.86
C LEU A 479 10.41 2.24 10.28
N GLY A 480 11.31 1.33 10.66
CA GLY A 480 12.67 1.26 10.12
C GLY A 480 12.70 1.03 8.62
N SER A 481 11.79 0.19 8.09
CA SER A 481 11.65 0.01 6.65
C SER A 481 11.19 1.28 5.95
N ARG A 482 10.31 2.07 6.57
CA ARG A 482 9.84 3.33 5.99
C ARG A 482 10.91 4.41 6.01
N LEU A 483 11.66 4.48 7.10
CA LEU A 483 12.78 5.39 7.28
C LEU A 483 13.87 5.17 6.22
N GLU A 484 14.18 3.91 5.88
CA GLU A 484 15.17 3.58 4.83
C GLU A 484 14.72 4.04 3.43
N VAL A 485 13.42 3.94 3.11
CA VAL A 485 12.90 4.43 1.83
C VAL A 485 13.10 5.94 1.71
N TYR A 486 12.86 6.69 2.79
CA TYR A 486 13.03 8.13 2.81
C TYR A 486 14.49 8.57 2.81
N SER A 487 15.37 7.89 3.55
CA SER A 487 16.80 8.20 3.56
C SER A 487 17.45 7.99 2.19
N ASN A 488 17.09 6.89 1.50
CA ASN A 488 17.54 6.60 0.15
C ASN A 488 17.07 7.66 -0.87
N THR A 489 15.85 8.18 -0.69
CA THR A 489 15.28 9.21 -1.58
C THR A 489 15.99 10.56 -1.43
N LEU A 490 16.34 10.94 -0.20
CA LEU A 490 16.98 12.22 0.08
C LEU A 490 18.49 12.25 -0.22
N LYS A 491 19.11 11.14 -0.65
CA LYS A 491 20.57 11.01 -0.75
C LYS A 491 21.29 11.49 0.53
N LEU A 492 20.68 11.32 1.71
CA LEU A 492 21.23 11.75 3.01
C LEU A 492 22.50 11.00 3.46
N ARG A 493 23.23 10.35 2.54
CA ARG A 493 24.56 9.80 2.80
C ARG A 493 25.60 10.87 3.20
N GLN A 494 25.29 12.16 3.06
CA GLN A 494 26.25 13.26 3.29
C GLN A 494 26.08 14.04 4.61
N THR A 495 25.06 13.76 5.44
CA THR A 495 24.78 14.56 6.67
C THR A 495 25.19 13.91 8.00
N GLY A 496 26.07 12.91 8.01
CA GLY A 496 26.79 12.50 9.23
C GLY A 496 26.00 11.74 10.32
N THR A 497 24.67 11.66 10.26
CA THR A 497 23.90 10.68 11.05
C THR A 497 23.86 9.36 10.30
N ASP A 498 24.70 8.40 10.70
CA ASP A 498 24.64 7.05 10.13
C ASP A 498 23.31 6.39 10.51
N PHE A 499 22.33 6.45 9.62
CA PHE A 499 21.01 5.85 9.79
C PHE A 499 21.10 4.37 10.15
N SER A 500 22.07 3.66 9.54
CA SER A 500 22.33 2.26 9.84
C SER A 500 22.66 2.09 11.32
N GLU A 501 23.48 3.00 11.84
CA GLU A 501 23.89 3.03 13.25
C GLU A 501 22.74 3.40 14.19
N TYR A 502 21.89 4.38 13.84
CA TYR A 502 20.70 4.70 14.65
C TYR A 502 19.74 3.51 14.75
N MET A 503 19.42 2.88 13.62
CA MET A 503 18.55 1.70 13.58
C MET A 503 19.17 0.53 14.33
N LYS A 504 20.48 0.32 14.18
CA LYS A 504 21.23 -0.69 14.92
C LYS A 504 21.09 -0.48 16.43
N ARG A 505 21.37 0.72 16.93
CA ARG A 505 21.18 1.09 18.35
C ARG A 505 19.74 0.87 18.81
N HIS A 506 18.77 1.24 17.99
CA HIS A 506 17.34 1.04 18.31
C HIS A 506 17.00 -0.43 18.49
N MET A 507 17.43 -1.26 17.54
CA MET A 507 17.14 -2.68 17.56
C MET A 507 17.89 -3.39 18.70
N ILE A 508 19.11 -2.95 19.05
CA ILE A 508 19.82 -3.41 20.26
C ILE A 508 18.98 -3.14 21.52
N THR A 509 18.50 -1.90 21.70
CA THR A 509 17.68 -1.55 22.87
C THR A 509 16.45 -2.43 22.99
N ILE A 510 15.76 -2.73 21.88
CA ILE A 510 14.56 -3.57 21.90
C ILE A 510 14.87 -5.01 22.25
N THR A 511 15.94 -5.60 21.69
CA THR A 511 16.28 -7.00 21.95
C THR A 511 16.62 -7.26 23.41
N ARG A 512 17.16 -6.28 24.14
CA ARG A 512 17.44 -6.42 25.60
C ARG A 512 16.20 -6.77 26.43
N TYR A 513 15.00 -6.63 25.86
CA TYR A 513 13.72 -6.93 26.50
C TYR A 513 12.94 -8.07 25.83
N LEU A 514 13.54 -8.75 24.84
CA LEU A 514 13.05 -10.00 24.25
C LEU A 514 13.54 -11.18 25.09
#